data_AF-A0A246FZE9-F1
#
_entry.id   AF-A0A246FZE9-F1
#
_cell.length_a   1.000
_cell.length_b   1.000
_cell.length_c   1.000
_cell.angle_alpha   90.00
_cell.angle_beta   90.00
_cell.angle_gamma   90.00
#
_symmetry.space_group_name_H-M   'P 1'
#
loop_
_entity.id
_entity.type
_entity.pdbx_description
1 polymer ?
#
loop_
_entity_poly.entity_id
_entity_poly.type
_entity_poly.pdbx_seq_one_letter_code
_entity_poly.pdbx_strand_id
1 'polypeptide(L)'
;PFSRVKAQVLAISITDDPFGTVAAIERLLGYFDGSERTHLRIAPEDIGEKEVGHFAFFRSQYQDRLWPIALSWLQRGELAQGTPGSQVTVRT
;
A
#
# COMPACT_ATOMS: atom_id res chain seq x y z
N PRO A 1 13.63 16.48 5.76
CA PRO A 1 13.49 15.29 6.65
C PRO A 1 13.23 14.01 5.86
N PHE A 2 12.17 13.98 5.04
CA PHE A 2 11.79 12.82 4.22
C PHE A 2 12.84 12.43 3.16
N SER A 3 13.47 13.39 2.49
CA SER A 3 14.54 13.17 1.50
C SER A 3 15.79 12.43 2.02
N ARG A 4 15.95 12.34 3.34
CA ARG A 4 17.04 11.58 3.98
C ARG A 4 16.74 10.09 4.11
N VAL A 5 15.47 9.68 3.96
CA VAL A 5 15.09 8.28 3.92
C VAL A 5 15.59 7.70 2.60
N LYS A 6 16.32 6.58 2.68
CA LYS A 6 16.86 5.83 1.54
C LYS A 6 16.30 4.43 1.42
N ALA A 7 15.48 4.01 2.40
CA ALA A 7 14.79 2.73 2.36
C ALA A 7 13.72 2.73 1.27
N GLN A 8 13.41 1.55 0.73
CA GLN A 8 12.26 1.37 -0.16
C GLN A 8 10.96 1.65 0.61
N VAL A 9 10.01 2.33 -0.03
CA VAL A 9 8.74 2.74 0.56
C VAL A 9 7.58 2.07 -0.18
N LEU A 10 6.77 1.32 0.56
CA LEU A 10 5.48 0.84 0.08
C LEU A 10 4.35 1.61 0.77
N ALA A 11 3.51 2.27 -0.01
CA ALA A 11 2.20 2.75 0.43
C ALA A 11 1.13 1.76 -0.02
N ILE A 12 0.26 1.34 0.91
CA ILE A 12 -0.91 0.51 0.60
C ILE A 12 -2.15 1.35 0.85
N SER A 13 -3.05 1.41 -0.12
CA SER A 13 -4.32 2.12 -0.01
C SER A 13 -5.50 1.27 -0.46
N ILE A 14 -6.68 1.60 0.04
CA ILE A 14 -7.92 0.94 -0.34
C ILE A 14 -8.77 1.89 -1.20
N THR A 15 -9.43 1.39 -2.25
CA THR A 15 -10.19 2.25 -3.18
C THR A 15 -11.39 2.93 -2.54
N ASP A 16 -12.03 2.29 -1.55
CA ASP A 16 -13.22 2.79 -0.83
C ASP A 16 -12.87 3.62 0.43
N ASP A 17 -11.59 3.97 0.61
CA ASP A 17 -11.13 4.86 1.66
C ASP A 17 -11.24 6.34 1.23
N PRO A 18 -12.15 7.14 1.82
CA PRO A 18 -12.32 8.54 1.45
C PRO A 18 -11.17 9.45 1.91
N PHE A 19 -10.32 8.99 2.83
CA PHE A 19 -9.18 9.76 3.37
C PHE A 19 -7.88 9.41 2.64
N GLY A 20 -7.62 8.13 2.41
CA GLY A 20 -6.47 7.57 1.70
C GLY A 20 -6.55 7.70 0.17
N THR A 21 -6.96 8.87 -0.34
CA THR A 21 -7.06 9.10 -1.79
C THR A 21 -5.70 9.00 -2.49
N VAL A 22 -5.70 8.64 -3.78
CA VAL A 22 -4.46 8.61 -4.59
C VAL A 22 -3.73 9.95 -4.55
N ALA A 23 -4.45 11.07 -4.70
CA ALA A 23 -3.83 12.38 -4.67
C ALA A 23 -3.15 12.68 -3.32
N ALA A 24 -3.76 12.30 -2.20
CA ALA A 24 -3.18 12.48 -0.87
C ALA A 24 -1.92 11.62 -0.67
N ILE A 25 -1.97 10.35 -1.08
CA ILE A 25 -0.85 9.41 -0.92
C ILE A 25 0.30 9.78 -1.85
N GLU A 26 0.05 10.05 -3.13
CA GLU A 26 1.09 10.44 -4.08
C GLU A 26 1.76 11.76 -3.67
N ARG A 27 1.01 12.70 -3.08
CA ARG A 27 1.59 13.92 -2.50
C ARG A 27 2.59 13.59 -1.38
N LEU A 28 2.24 12.70 -0.46
CA LEU A 28 3.13 12.28 0.62
C LEU A 28 4.37 11.56 0.07
N LEU A 29 4.18 10.60 -0.84
CA LEU A 29 5.27 9.87 -1.49
C LEU A 29 6.21 10.80 -2.26
N GLY A 30 5.71 11.92 -2.79
CA GLY A 30 6.51 12.97 -3.42
C GLY A 30 7.58 13.57 -2.49
N TYR A 31 7.39 13.55 -1.17
CA TYR A 31 8.39 14.04 -0.20
C TYR A 31 9.54 13.05 0.03
N PHE A 32 9.36 11.78 -0.30
CA PHE A 32 10.38 10.72 -0.21
C PHE A 32 11.19 10.62 -1.51
N ASP A 33 11.67 11.75 -2.02
CA ASP A 33 12.44 11.84 -3.28
C ASP A 33 13.75 11.04 -3.30
N GLY A 34 14.29 10.73 -2.11
CA GLY A 34 15.48 9.90 -1.92
C GLY A 34 15.24 8.39 -1.89
N SER A 35 13.99 7.93 -2.03
CA SER A 35 13.57 6.53 -1.90
C SER A 35 12.96 5.99 -3.20
N GLU A 36 13.16 4.70 -3.44
CA GLU A 36 12.28 3.94 -4.32
C GLU A 36 10.89 3.84 -3.68
N ARG A 37 9.84 4.11 -4.46
CA ARG A 37 8.47 4.23 -3.96
C ARG A 37 7.53 3.38 -4.81
N THR A 38 6.72 2.60 -4.12
CA THR A 38 5.62 1.81 -4.68
C THR A 38 4.33 2.20 -4.00
N HIS A 39 3.29 2.44 -4.80
CA HIS A 39 1.93 2.61 -4.28
C HIS A 39 1.05 1.46 -4.77
N LEU A 40 0.71 0.55 -3.86
CA LEU A 40 -0.25 -0.51 -4.08
C LEU A 40 -1.67 -0.04 -3.70
N ARG A 41 -2.62 -0.18 -4.61
CA ARG A 41 -4.01 0.17 -4.39
C ARG A 41 -4.92 -1.03 -4.57
N ILE A 42 -5.63 -1.38 -3.50
CA ILE A 42 -6.43 -2.59 -3.38
C ILE A 42 -7.91 -2.18 -3.38
N ALA A 43 -8.71 -2.79 -4.25
CA ALA A 43 -10.16 -2.65 -4.22
C ALA A 43 -10.78 -3.74 -3.33
N PRO A 44 -11.91 -3.49 -2.65
CA PRO A 44 -12.60 -4.53 -1.88
C PRO A 44 -12.81 -5.83 -2.67
N GLU A 45 -13.14 -5.73 -3.96
CA GLU A 45 -13.35 -6.86 -4.85
C GLU A 45 -12.09 -7.72 -5.07
N ASP A 46 -10.88 -7.14 -4.96
CA ASP A 46 -9.61 -7.88 -5.11
C ASP A 46 -9.41 -8.91 -3.99
N ILE A 47 -10.11 -8.72 -2.86
CA ILE A 47 -10.08 -9.62 -1.71
C ILE A 47 -11.44 -10.28 -1.42
N GLY A 48 -12.40 -10.14 -2.35
CA GLY A 48 -13.74 -10.74 -2.23
C GLY A 48 -14.66 -10.04 -1.24
N GLU A 49 -14.41 -8.77 -0.92
CA GLU A 49 -15.23 -7.96 -0.03
C GLU A 49 -16.09 -6.96 -0.80
N LYS A 50 -17.12 -6.43 -0.13
CA LYS A 50 -17.91 -5.31 -0.64
C LYS A 50 -17.42 -3.96 -0.15
N GLU A 51 -16.85 -3.93 1.06
CA GLU A 51 -16.36 -2.72 1.71
C GLU A 51 -15.26 -3.11 2.71
N VAL A 52 -14.24 -2.27 2.80
CA VAL A 52 -13.10 -2.38 3.71
C VAL A 52 -12.98 -1.05 4.46
N GLY A 53 -12.79 0.06 3.74
CA GLY A 53 -12.66 1.40 4.32
C GLY A 53 -11.32 1.67 5.01
N HIS A 54 -11.20 2.87 5.59
CA HIS A 54 -9.92 3.46 6.01
C HIS A 54 -9.12 2.68 7.07
N PHE A 55 -9.78 2.15 8.11
CA PHE A 55 -9.11 1.54 9.27
C PHE A 55 -9.11 0.01 9.26
N ALA A 56 -9.55 -0.60 8.17
CA ALA A 56 -9.84 -2.02 8.15
C ALA A 56 -8.62 -2.89 7.88
N PHE A 57 -7.55 -2.40 7.26
CA PHE A 57 -6.40 -3.20 6.86
C PHE A 57 -5.87 -4.13 7.98
N PHE A 58 -5.77 -3.61 9.22
CA PHE A 58 -5.31 -4.35 10.39
C PHE A 58 -6.43 -4.94 11.28
N ARG A 59 -7.64 -5.11 10.77
CA ARG A 59 -8.68 -5.89 11.48
C ARG A 59 -8.42 -7.38 11.32
N SER A 60 -8.70 -8.16 12.37
CA SER A 60 -8.43 -9.60 12.42
C SER A 60 -9.07 -10.40 11.28
N GLN A 61 -10.24 -9.99 10.79
CA GLN A 61 -10.90 -10.61 9.63
C GLN A 61 -10.10 -10.54 8.31
N TYR A 62 -9.08 -9.69 8.26
CA TYR A 62 -8.20 -9.50 7.10
C TYR A 62 -6.78 -10.01 7.35
N GLN A 63 -6.52 -10.62 8.51
CA GLN A 63 -5.21 -11.13 8.88
C GLN A 63 -4.62 -12.03 7.80
N ASP A 64 -5.39 -12.96 7.26
CA ASP A 64 -4.88 -13.96 6.31
C ASP A 64 -4.83 -13.44 4.85
N ARG A 65 -5.45 -12.29 4.56
CA ARG A 65 -5.58 -11.74 3.20
C ARG A 65 -4.71 -10.51 2.96
N LEU A 66 -4.68 -9.57 3.91
CA LEU A 66 -4.02 -8.27 3.75
C LEU A 66 -2.65 -8.21 4.44
N TRP A 67 -2.50 -8.80 5.62
CA TRP A 67 -1.25 -8.68 6.38
C TRP A 67 -0.05 -9.40 5.73
N PRO A 68 -0.21 -10.51 4.98
CA PRO A 68 0.89 -11.13 4.27
C PRO A 68 1.58 -10.18 3.28
N ILE A 69 0.88 -9.17 2.77
CA ILE A 69 1.44 -8.13 1.89
C ILE A 69 2.51 -7.33 2.63
N ALA A 70 2.16 -6.79 3.80
CA ALA A 70 3.07 -6.04 4.65
C ALA A 70 4.22 -6.92 5.17
N LEU A 71 3.93 -8.17 5.54
CA LEU A 71 4.95 -9.12 5.99
C LEU A 71 5.96 -9.43 4.89
N SER A 72 5.50 -9.74 3.67
CA SER A 72 6.37 -9.98 2.50
C SER A 72 7.28 -8.78 2.24
N TRP A 73 6.70 -7.58 2.26
CA TRP A 73 7.45 -6.36 2.04
C TRP A 73 8.54 -6.15 3.10
N LEU A 74 8.21 -6.32 4.38
CA LEU A 74 9.18 -6.16 5.46
C LEU A 74 10.30 -7.21 5.42
N GLN A 75 10.00 -8.43 4.97
CA GLN A 75 10.98 -9.51 4.88
C GLN A 75 11.88 -9.43 3.65
N ARG A 76 11.33 -8.99 2.50
CA ARG A 76 11.99 -9.09 1.19
C ARG A 76 12.23 -7.76 0.48
N GLY A 77 11.54 -6.70 0.89
CA GLY A 77 11.52 -5.43 0.16
C GLY A 77 10.72 -5.49 -1.15
N GLU A 78 9.89 -6.51 -1.34
CA GLU A 78 9.17 -6.74 -2.60
C GLU A 78 7.73 -7.24 -2.35
N LEU A 79 6.84 -6.90 -3.27
CA LEU A 79 5.48 -7.44 -3.31
C LEU A 79 5.52 -8.89 -3.80
N ALA A 80 4.86 -9.79 -3.07
CA ALA A 80 4.77 -11.19 -3.48
C ALA A 80 3.99 -11.32 -4.80
N GLN A 81 4.32 -12.34 -5.59
CA GLN A 81 3.54 -12.67 -6.77
C GLN A 81 2.08 -12.97 -6.37
N GLY A 82 1.13 -12.40 -7.11
CA GLY A 82 -0.30 -12.55 -6.81
C GLY A 82 -0.81 -11.69 -5.65
N THR A 83 -0.02 -10.71 -5.18
CA THR A 83 -0.52 -9.68 -4.26
C THR A 83 -1.78 -9.02 -4.86
N PRO A 84 -2.90 -8.94 -4.11
CA PRO A 84 -4.11 -8.30 -4.60
C PRO A 84 -3.91 -6.79 -4.80
N GLY A 85 -4.66 -6.22 -5.73
CA GLY A 85 -4.59 -4.79 -6.08
C GLY A 85 -3.69 -4.49 -7.28
N SER A 86 -3.55 -3.19 -7.54
CA SER A 86 -2.81 -2.64 -8.68
C SER A 86 -1.75 -1.63 -8.21
N GLN A 87 -0.62 -1.58 -8.90
CA GLN A 87 0.40 -0.56 -8.64
C GLN A 87 0.02 0.73 -9.36
N VAL A 88 -0.22 1.81 -8.62
CA VAL A 88 -0.58 3.12 -9.17
C VAL A 88 0.64 3.83 -9.74
N THR A 89 1.73 3.83 -8.97
CA THR A 89 2.99 4.46 -9.33
C THR A 89 4.15 3.57 -8.88
N VAL A 90 5.12 3.40 -9.77
CA VAL A 90 6.46 2.86 -9.45
C VAL A 90 7.46 3.96 -9.77
N ARG A 91 8.20 4.43 -8.76
CA ARG A 91 9.28 5.40 -8.93
C ARG A 91 10.57 4.82 -8.36
N THR A 92 11.44 4.39 -9.27
CA THR A 92 12.81 3.97 -8.99
C THR A 92 13.73 5.17 -8.84
#